data_AF-A0A8T4V299-F1
#
_entry.id   AF-A0A8T4V299-F1
#
_cell.length_a   1.000
_cell.length_b   1.000
_cell.length_c   1.000
_cell.angle_alpha   90.00
_cell.angle_beta   90.00
_cell.angle_gamma   90.00
#
_symmetry.space_group_name_H-M   'P 1'
#
loop_
_entity.id
_entity.type
_entity.pdbx_description
1 polymer ?
#
loop_
_entity_poly.entity_id
_entity_poly.type
_entity_poly.pdbx_seq_one_letter_code
_entity_poly.pdbx_strand_id
1 'polypeptide(L)'
;MKEFWRRIEQGNSVLLPYSLILLAGIIIYDLFFHVDNPTGNIIVGILDTIVIIIFVIDLIFLALKTKNAKIFFKRYWLDIIAVFPFYLFFRLFGVFFRTALTAEELFLGQKILHEGVEAEKEVAAVIKTERGVKVLRSGVRSIRILSKIHFFSEGENPFLKIKQKPKPDQTKYVQKKRQFK
;
A
#
# COMPACT_ATOMS: atom_id res chain seq x y z
N MET A 1 47.02 -0.28 19.30
CA MET A 1 46.22 -1.27 18.55
C MET A 1 47.16 -2.30 17.97
N LYS A 2 46.82 -3.60 18.00
CA LYS A 2 47.66 -4.66 17.43
C LYS A 2 47.93 -4.37 15.95
N GLU A 3 49.12 -4.69 15.43
CA GLU A 3 49.54 -4.33 14.06
C GLU A 3 48.56 -4.76 12.96
N PHE A 4 47.85 -5.87 13.19
CA PHE A 4 46.80 -6.38 12.32
C PHE A 4 45.69 -5.36 12.04
N TRP A 5 45.18 -4.68 13.07
CA TRP A 5 44.10 -3.70 12.93
C TRP A 5 44.53 -2.48 12.10
N ARG A 6 45.79 -2.06 12.24
CA ARG A 6 46.33 -0.93 11.47
C ARG A 6 46.43 -1.26 9.98
N ARG A 7 46.74 -2.51 9.62
CA ARG A 7 46.79 -2.95 8.21
C ARG A 7 45.40 -2.98 7.58
N ILE A 8 44.39 -3.48 8.31
CA ILE A 8 43.00 -3.47 7.84
C ILE A 8 42.53 -2.03 7.64
N GLU A 9 42.80 -1.15 8.60
CA GLU A 9 42.42 0.26 8.52
C GLU A 9 43.02 0.97 7.30
N GLN A 10 44.30 0.74 7.02
CA GLN A 10 44.98 1.31 5.85
C GLN A 10 44.39 0.79 4.54
N GLY A 11 44.13 -0.52 4.45
CA GLY A 11 43.48 -1.12 3.28
C GLY A 11 42.08 -0.55 3.06
N ASN A 12 41.29 -0.44 4.14
CA ASN A 12 39.92 0.05 4.07
C ASN A 12 39.86 1.55 3.68
N SER A 13 40.76 2.37 4.22
CA SER A 13 40.81 3.81 3.91
C SER A 13 41.08 4.08 2.42
N VAL A 14 41.85 3.19 1.77
CA VAL A 14 42.10 3.27 0.32
C VAL A 14 40.87 2.82 -0.46
N LEU A 15 40.15 1.80 -0.01
CA LEU A 15 38.95 1.28 -0.67
C LEU A 15 37.75 2.21 -0.57
N LEU A 16 37.66 3.02 0.49
CA LEU A 16 36.53 3.90 0.78
C LEU A 16 36.12 4.81 -0.40
N PRO A 17 37.00 5.61 -1.02
CA PRO A 17 36.62 6.43 -2.18
C PRO A 17 36.17 5.59 -3.39
N TYR A 18 36.77 4.42 -3.62
CA TYR A 18 36.35 3.52 -4.69
C TYR A 18 34.98 2.90 -4.41
N SER A 19 34.72 2.52 -3.16
CA SER A 19 33.43 2.02 -2.71
C SER A 19 32.32 3.06 -2.83
N LEU A 20 32.59 4.34 -2.55
CA LEU A 20 31.64 5.44 -2.77
C LEU A 20 31.27 5.59 -4.25
N ILE A 21 32.27 5.57 -5.14
CA ILE A 21 32.03 5.67 -6.59
C ILE A 21 31.25 4.45 -7.08
N LEU A 22 31.61 3.26 -6.60
CA LEU A 22 30.94 2.01 -6.95
C LEU A 22 29.49 1.99 -6.43
N LEU A 23 29.24 2.44 -5.20
CA LEU A 23 27.90 2.60 -4.65
C LEU A 23 27.06 3.55 -5.52
N ALA A 24 27.60 4.72 -5.84
CA ALA A 24 26.91 5.70 -6.69
C ALA A 24 26.59 5.11 -8.06
N GLY A 25 27.52 4.35 -8.65
CA GLY A 25 27.31 3.62 -9.90
C GLY A 25 26.20 2.57 -9.79
N ILE A 26 26.17 1.80 -8.70
CA ILE A 26 25.11 0.81 -8.42
C ILE A 26 23.75 1.51 -8.32
N ILE A 27 23.65 2.60 -7.56
CA ILE A 27 22.40 3.36 -7.38
C ILE A 27 21.90 3.91 -8.72
N ILE A 28 22.79 4.49 -9.52
CA ILE A 28 22.43 4.99 -10.86
C ILE A 28 21.99 3.83 -11.75
N TYR A 29 22.71 2.72 -11.75
CA TYR A 29 22.37 1.57 -12.55
C TYR A 29 20.98 1.01 -12.18
N ASP A 30 20.72 0.82 -10.89
CA ASP A 30 19.46 0.31 -10.36
C ASP A 30 18.29 1.23 -10.72
N LEU A 31 18.48 2.56 -10.57
CA LEU A 31 17.44 3.55 -10.83
C LEU A 31 17.06 3.66 -12.32
N PHE A 32 18.04 3.57 -13.23
CA PHE A 32 17.80 3.81 -14.66
C PHE A 32 17.52 2.54 -15.46
N PHE A 33 18.13 1.41 -15.10
CA PHE A 33 18.11 0.23 -15.94
C PHE A 33 17.08 -0.82 -15.53
N HIS A 34 16.38 -0.67 -14.39
CA HIS A 34 15.24 -1.50 -13.92
C HIS A 34 15.24 -2.89 -14.54
N VAL A 35 16.30 -3.65 -14.26
CA VAL A 35 16.55 -4.91 -14.97
C VAL A 35 15.67 -5.97 -14.34
N ASP A 36 14.54 -6.29 -14.97
CA ASP A 36 13.64 -7.39 -14.57
C ASP A 36 14.27 -8.80 -14.76
N ASN A 37 15.59 -8.89 -14.88
CA ASN A 37 16.30 -10.16 -14.93
C ASN A 37 16.61 -10.63 -13.50
N PRO A 38 16.07 -11.79 -13.08
CA PRO A 38 16.28 -12.31 -11.73
C PRO A 38 17.77 -12.48 -11.39
N THR A 39 18.62 -12.82 -12.36
CA THR A 39 20.06 -12.98 -12.14
C THR A 39 20.77 -11.65 -11.92
N GLY A 40 20.36 -10.60 -12.65
CA GLY A 40 20.93 -9.25 -12.51
C GLY A 40 20.67 -8.67 -11.12
N ASN A 41 19.44 -8.82 -10.62
CA ASN A 41 19.04 -8.35 -9.30
C ASN A 41 19.83 -9.01 -8.17
N ILE A 42 20.13 -10.31 -8.29
CA ILE A 42 20.95 -11.02 -7.31
C ILE A 42 22.39 -10.47 -7.31
N ILE A 43 22.99 -10.27 -8.49
CA ILE A 43 24.36 -9.75 -8.60
C ILE A 43 24.45 -8.35 -8.01
N VAL A 44 23.50 -7.46 -8.36
CA VAL A 44 23.44 -6.10 -7.82
C VAL A 44 23.30 -6.13 -6.30
N GLY A 45 22.42 -6.97 -5.76
CA GLY A 45 22.26 -7.11 -4.31
C GLY A 45 23.50 -7.63 -3.59
N ILE A 46 24.25 -8.56 -4.20
CA ILE A 46 25.53 -9.04 -3.65
C ILE A 46 26.57 -7.91 -3.64
N LEU A 47 26.68 -7.16 -4.74
CA LEU A 47 27.61 -6.03 -4.83
C LEU A 47 27.29 -4.95 -3.80
N ASP A 48 26.01 -4.58 -3.68
CA ASP A 48 25.54 -3.62 -2.68
C ASP A 48 25.87 -4.10 -1.25
N THR A 49 25.62 -5.38 -0.96
CA THR A 49 25.97 -5.97 0.35
C THR A 49 27.47 -5.90 0.64
N ILE A 50 28.32 -6.17 -0.35
CA ILE A 50 29.79 -6.06 -0.19
C ILE A 50 30.20 -4.62 0.11
N VAL A 51 29.62 -3.65 -0.61
CA VAL A 51 29.89 -2.23 -0.40
C VAL A 51 29.48 -1.79 1.00
N ILE A 52 28.27 -2.18 1.45
CA ILE A 52 27.78 -1.90 2.80
C ILE A 52 28.74 -2.48 3.84
N ILE A 53 29.24 -3.72 3.68
CA ILE A 53 30.20 -4.32 4.63
C ILE A 53 31.48 -3.47 4.75
N ILE A 54 32.03 -2.97 3.63
CA ILE A 54 33.21 -2.10 3.65
C ILE A 54 32.93 -0.82 4.44
N PHE A 55 31.76 -0.20 4.22
CA PHE A 55 31.36 1.00 4.98
C PHE A 55 31.09 0.71 6.45
N VAL A 56 30.47 -0.41 6.80
CA VAL A 56 30.28 -0.83 8.21
C VAL A 56 31.63 -0.96 8.91
N ILE A 57 32.58 -1.64 8.29
CA ILE A 57 33.93 -1.83 8.85
C ILE A 57 34.58 -0.47 9.08
N ASP A 58 34.50 0.44 8.10
CA ASP A 58 35.05 1.79 8.24
C ASP A 58 34.43 2.54 9.43
N LEU A 59 33.10 2.51 9.50
CA LEU A 59 32.34 3.19 10.53
C LEU A 59 32.67 2.64 11.92
N ILE A 60 32.91 1.33 12.05
CA ILE A 60 33.37 0.72 13.31
C ILE A 60 34.73 1.26 13.71
N PHE A 61 35.71 1.32 12.79
CA PHE A 61 37.03 1.89 13.10
C PHE A 61 36.93 3.36 13.53
N LEU A 62 36.07 4.11 12.86
CA LEU A 62 35.82 5.51 13.15
C LEU A 62 35.16 5.71 14.52
N ALA A 63 34.23 4.83 14.88
CA ALA A 63 33.59 4.79 16.19
C ALA A 63 34.59 4.41 17.29
N LEU A 64 35.48 3.44 17.05
CA LEU A 64 36.53 3.06 18.00
C LEU A 64 37.55 4.18 18.24
N LYS A 65 37.86 4.99 17.21
CA LYS A 65 38.73 6.16 17.34
C LYS A 65 38.04 7.30 18.10
N THR A 66 36.74 7.46 17.93
CA THR A 66 35.98 8.56 18.51
C THR A 66 35.42 8.17 19.87
N LYS A 67 36.14 8.51 20.96
CA LYS A 67 35.71 8.18 22.34
C LYS A 67 34.35 8.76 22.76
N ASN A 68 33.83 9.75 22.02
CA ASN A 68 32.59 10.47 22.33
C ASN A 68 31.52 10.23 21.27
N ALA A 69 30.51 9.41 21.58
CA ALA A 69 29.41 9.11 20.67
C ALA A 69 28.67 10.37 20.17
N LYS A 70 28.43 11.36 21.03
CA LYS A 70 27.75 12.61 20.64
C LYS A 70 28.50 13.37 19.53
N ILE A 71 29.82 13.41 19.61
CA ILE A 71 30.67 14.07 18.60
C ILE A 71 30.71 13.21 17.33
N PHE A 72 30.76 11.89 17.50
CA PHE A 72 30.73 10.94 16.39
C PHE A 72 29.47 11.13 15.53
N PHE A 73 28.27 11.08 16.12
CA PHE A 73 27.03 11.27 15.38
C PHE A 73 26.95 12.65 14.69
N LYS A 74 27.44 13.72 15.33
CA LYS A 74 27.40 15.05 14.70
C LYS A 74 28.35 15.18 13.50
N ARG A 75 29.51 14.52 13.54
CA ARG A 75 30.55 14.64 12.51
C ARG A 75 30.38 13.64 11.36
N TYR A 76 29.89 12.44 11.67
CA TYR A 76 29.83 11.30 10.74
C TYR A 76 28.39 10.88 10.41
N TRP A 77 27.42 11.79 10.56
CA TRP A 77 26.01 11.51 10.26
C TRP A 77 25.80 11.06 8.81
N LEU A 78 26.56 11.60 7.85
CA LEU A 78 26.49 11.20 6.44
C LEU A 78 26.98 9.76 6.24
N ASP A 79 28.09 9.38 6.88
CA ASP A 79 28.61 8.01 6.78
C ASP A 79 27.62 7.02 7.38
N ILE A 80 27.01 7.36 8.53
CA ILE A 80 25.97 6.55 9.17
C ILE A 80 24.76 6.36 8.24
N ILE A 81 24.32 7.44 7.57
CA ILE A 81 23.22 7.38 6.60
C ILE A 81 23.59 6.51 5.40
N ALA A 82 24.83 6.59 4.91
CA ALA A 82 25.28 5.80 3.76
C ALA A 82 25.31 4.30 4.05
N VAL A 83 25.59 3.89 5.29
CA VAL A 83 25.59 2.48 5.71
C VAL A 83 24.19 1.99 6.13
N PHE A 84 23.23 2.91 6.27
CA PHE A 84 21.94 2.58 6.85
C PHE A 84 21.13 1.67 5.91
N PRO A 85 20.69 0.48 6.34
CA PRO A 85 19.92 -0.43 5.50
C PRO A 85 18.46 0.06 5.40
N PHE A 86 18.24 1.12 4.61
CA PHE A 86 16.93 1.74 4.41
C PHE A 86 15.85 0.71 4.05
N TYR A 87 16.18 -0.26 3.20
CA TYR A 87 15.27 -1.35 2.85
C TYR A 87 14.76 -2.11 4.09
N LEU A 88 15.66 -2.50 5.01
CA LEU A 88 15.26 -3.21 6.23
C LEU A 88 14.43 -2.32 7.14
N PHE A 89 14.82 -1.05 7.29
CA PHE A 89 14.06 -0.07 8.06
C PHE A 89 12.64 0.09 7.52
N PHE A 90 12.48 0.35 6.22
CA PHE A 90 11.16 0.49 5.60
C PHE A 90 10.34 -0.81 5.65
N ARG A 91 10.99 -1.98 5.54
CA ARG A 91 10.31 -3.27 5.70
C ARG A 91 9.76 -3.45 7.12
N LEU A 92 10.56 -3.17 8.14
CA LEU A 92 10.15 -3.23 9.55
C LEU A 92 9.02 -2.23 9.84
N PHE A 93 9.17 -0.98 9.40
CA PHE A 93 8.13 0.03 9.53
C PHE A 93 6.84 -0.38 8.79
N GLY A 94 6.95 -0.93 7.58
CA GLY A 94 5.81 -1.43 6.82
C GLY A 94 5.06 -2.55 7.54
N VAL A 95 5.76 -3.48 8.19
CA VAL A 95 5.14 -4.50 9.03
C VAL A 95 4.46 -3.86 10.24
N PHE A 96 5.15 -2.95 10.94
CA PHE A 96 4.62 -2.27 12.11
C PHE A 96 3.34 -1.47 11.81
N PHE A 97 3.34 -0.69 10.72
CA PHE A 97 2.16 0.06 10.27
C PHE A 97 1.02 -0.86 9.85
N ARG A 98 1.30 -1.95 9.13
CA ARG A 98 0.26 -2.93 8.77
C ARG A 98 -0.37 -3.54 10.03
N THR A 99 0.44 -3.93 11.01
CA THR A 99 -0.08 -4.46 12.27
C THR A 99 -0.88 -3.44 13.07
N ALA A 100 -0.45 -2.17 13.07
CA ALA A 100 -1.17 -1.09 13.75
C ALA A 100 -2.53 -0.82 13.10
N LEU A 101 -2.59 -0.74 11.77
CA LEU A 101 -3.82 -0.52 11.02
C LEU A 101 -4.80 -1.70 11.15
N THR A 102 -4.32 -2.94 11.08
CA THR A 102 -5.17 -4.12 11.29
C THR A 102 -5.68 -4.23 12.74
N ALA A 103 -4.90 -3.76 13.72
CA ALA A 103 -5.36 -3.71 15.11
C ALA A 103 -6.54 -2.73 15.27
N GLU A 104 -6.50 -1.56 14.64
CA GLU A 104 -7.62 -0.59 14.67
C GLU A 104 -8.89 -1.18 14.04
N GLU A 105 -8.78 -1.85 12.88
CA GLU A 105 -9.92 -2.50 12.22
C GLU A 105 -10.52 -3.64 13.05
N LEU A 106 -9.68 -4.45 13.71
CA LEU A 106 -10.14 -5.51 14.61
C LEU A 106 -10.80 -4.98 15.88
N PHE A 107 -10.26 -3.90 16.46
CA PHE A 107 -10.87 -3.24 17.62
C PHE A 107 -12.24 -2.62 17.27
N LEU A 108 -12.36 -2.00 16.10
CA LEU A 108 -13.64 -1.47 15.60
C LEU A 108 -14.63 -2.59 15.28
N GLY A 109 -14.17 -3.66 14.62
CA GLY A 109 -15.01 -4.83 14.31
C GLY A 109 -15.52 -5.54 15.56
N GLN A 110 -14.69 -5.72 16.58
CA GLN A 110 -15.12 -6.28 17.87
C GLN A 110 -16.06 -5.36 18.63
N LYS A 111 -15.82 -4.04 18.61
CA LYS A 111 -16.71 -3.07 19.26
C LYS A 111 -18.10 -3.04 18.61
N ILE A 112 -18.16 -3.07 17.28
CA ILE A 112 -19.42 -3.14 16.52
C ILE A 112 -20.15 -4.47 16.75
N LEU A 113 -19.43 -5.59 16.80
CA LEU A 113 -20.04 -6.89 17.10
C LEU A 113 -20.55 -6.96 18.54
N HIS A 114 -19.83 -6.38 19.51
CA HIS A 114 -20.25 -6.41 20.90
C HIS A 114 -21.47 -5.51 21.14
N GLU A 115 -21.48 -4.31 20.55
CA GLU A 115 -22.61 -3.37 20.59
C GLU A 115 -23.80 -3.91 19.77
N GLY A 116 -23.54 -4.59 18.65
CA GLY A 116 -24.56 -5.25 17.83
C GLY A 116 -25.24 -6.43 18.52
N VAL A 117 -24.49 -7.26 19.26
CA VAL A 117 -25.05 -8.39 20.04
C VAL A 117 -25.88 -7.88 21.23
N GLU A 118 -25.51 -6.75 21.83
CA GLU A 118 -26.33 -6.12 22.88
C GLU A 118 -27.59 -5.47 22.29
N ALA A 119 -27.49 -4.78 21.15
CA ALA A 119 -28.63 -4.26 20.42
C ALA A 119 -29.59 -5.38 19.99
N GLU A 120 -29.07 -6.53 19.54
CA GLU A 120 -29.90 -7.70 19.19
C GLU A 120 -30.59 -8.32 20.41
N LYS A 121 -29.94 -8.34 21.58
CA LYS A 121 -30.58 -8.82 22.83
C LYS A 121 -31.70 -7.90 23.28
N GLU A 122 -31.53 -6.58 23.18
CA GLU A 122 -32.59 -5.61 23.47
C GLU A 122 -33.75 -5.72 22.48
N VAL A 123 -33.45 -5.87 21.19
CA VAL A 123 -34.48 -6.06 20.15
C VAL A 123 -35.21 -7.40 20.34
N ALA A 124 -34.52 -8.49 20.69
CA ALA A 124 -35.14 -9.79 20.96
C ALA A 124 -36.04 -9.75 22.21
N ALA A 125 -35.66 -8.99 23.24
CA ALA A 125 -36.50 -8.76 24.43
C ALA A 125 -37.75 -7.93 24.08
N VAL A 126 -37.62 -6.94 23.20
CA VAL A 126 -38.75 -6.12 22.71
C VAL A 126 -39.69 -6.94 21.81
N ILE A 127 -39.17 -7.86 20.98
CA ILE A 127 -39.95 -8.76 20.11
C ILE A 127 -40.83 -9.74 20.92
N LYS A 128 -40.39 -10.16 22.10
CA LYS A 128 -41.18 -11.03 22.99
C LYS A 128 -42.44 -10.37 23.56
N THR A 129 -42.58 -9.05 23.41
CA THR A 129 -43.78 -8.33 23.87
C THR A 129 -44.76 -8.20 22.70
N GLU A 130 -46.04 -8.54 22.86
CA GLU A 130 -47.06 -8.50 21.77
C GLU A 130 -47.16 -7.14 21.05
N ARG A 131 -46.73 -6.05 21.70
CA ARG A 131 -46.64 -4.71 21.09
C ARG A 131 -45.45 -4.56 20.14
N GLY A 132 -44.34 -5.27 20.37
CA GLY A 132 -43.13 -5.25 19.55
C GLY A 132 -43.34 -5.84 18.15
N VAL A 133 -44.14 -6.91 18.04
CA VAL A 133 -44.49 -7.53 16.73
C VAL A 133 -45.25 -6.55 15.83
N LYS A 134 -46.12 -5.69 16.39
CA LYS A 134 -46.85 -4.65 15.63
C LYS A 134 -45.92 -3.54 15.15
N VAL A 135 -44.97 -3.10 15.97
CA VAL A 135 -43.97 -2.07 15.60
C VAL A 135 -43.01 -2.60 14.53
N LEU A 136 -42.56 -3.86 14.67
CA LEU A 136 -41.71 -4.51 13.67
C LEU A 136 -42.41 -4.59 12.30
N ARG A 137 -43.71 -4.95 12.27
CA ARG A 137 -44.51 -5.01 11.04
C ARG A 137 -44.65 -3.64 10.36
N SER A 138 -44.69 -2.55 11.12
CA SER A 138 -44.70 -1.17 10.60
C SER A 138 -43.30 -0.71 10.14
N GLY A 139 -42.24 -1.10 10.85
CA GLY A 139 -40.85 -0.82 10.48
C GLY A 139 -40.42 -1.48 9.18
N VAL A 140 -40.77 -2.76 8.97
CA VAL A 140 -40.46 -3.49 7.73
C VAL A 140 -41.13 -2.87 6.50
N ARG A 141 -42.33 -2.28 6.66
CA ARG A 141 -42.99 -1.53 5.57
C ARG A 141 -42.27 -0.22 5.24
N SER A 142 -41.66 0.42 6.23
CA SER A 142 -40.88 1.66 6.06
C SER A 142 -39.53 1.40 5.40
N ILE A 143 -38.85 0.30 5.78
CA ILE A 143 -37.62 -0.19 5.12
C ILE A 143 -37.87 -0.49 3.64
N ARG A 144 -39.03 -1.09 3.30
CA ARG A 144 -39.40 -1.38 1.91
C ARG A 144 -39.60 -0.11 1.06
N ILE A 145 -40.04 0.99 1.66
CA ILE A 145 -40.19 2.28 0.97
C ILE A 145 -38.82 2.93 0.78
N LEU A 146 -37.96 2.91 1.79
CA LEU A 146 -36.59 3.45 1.72
C LEU A 146 -35.70 2.69 0.72
N SER A 147 -35.80 1.35 0.66
CA SER A 147 -35.08 0.54 -0.34
C SER A 147 -35.51 0.88 -1.78
N LYS A 148 -36.77 1.29 -1.99
CA LYS A 148 -37.26 1.70 -3.31
C LYS A 148 -36.81 3.11 -3.72
N ILE A 149 -36.48 3.96 -2.75
CA ILE A 149 -35.97 5.33 -3.00
C ILE A 149 -34.49 5.28 -3.40
N HIS A 150 -33.69 4.39 -2.80
CA HIS A 150 -32.29 4.19 -3.20
C HIS A 150 -32.16 3.58 -4.61
N PHE A 151 -33.08 2.68 -5.00
CA PHE A 151 -33.11 2.09 -6.35
C PHE A 151 -33.47 3.09 -7.46
N PHE A 152 -33.90 4.32 -7.12
CA PHE A 152 -34.24 5.38 -8.07
C PHE A 152 -33.19 6.51 -8.15
N SER A 153 -32.13 6.45 -7.34
CA SER A 153 -31.05 7.47 -7.31
C SER A 153 -29.74 7.00 -7.93
N GLU A 154 -29.57 5.70 -8.20
CA GLU A 154 -28.47 5.17 -9.00
C GLU A 154 -28.94 4.95 -10.44
N GLY A 155 -28.78 6.00 -11.24
CA GLY A 155 -28.83 5.88 -12.68
C GLY A 155 -27.67 5.02 -13.16
N GLU A 156 -27.96 3.78 -13.56
CA GLU A 156 -27.28 3.09 -14.66
C GLU A 156 -28.13 1.90 -15.08
N ASN A 157 -28.69 1.97 -16.29
CA ASN A 157 -29.57 0.94 -16.87
C ASN A 157 -28.74 -0.23 -17.45
N PRO A 158 -28.77 -1.46 -16.90
CA PRO A 158 -28.10 -2.60 -17.53
C PRO A 158 -28.97 -3.34 -18.55
N PHE A 159 -30.24 -2.94 -18.74
CA PHE A 159 -31.22 -3.74 -19.50
C PHE A 159 -31.71 -3.16 -20.83
N LEU A 160 -31.10 -2.09 -21.35
CA LEU A 160 -31.34 -1.64 -22.74
C LEU A 160 -30.34 -2.26 -23.74
N LYS A 161 -30.12 -3.57 -23.63
CA LYS A 161 -29.39 -4.35 -24.63
C LYS A 161 -30.19 -5.55 -25.13
N ILE A 162 -31.48 -5.36 -25.45
CA ILE A 162 -32.25 -6.35 -26.22
C ILE A 162 -33.11 -5.65 -27.29
N LYS A 163 -32.72 -5.87 -28.56
CA LYS A 163 -33.49 -5.74 -29.82
C LYS A 163 -33.98 -4.35 -30.26
N GLN A 164 -33.12 -3.64 -30.98
CA GLN A 164 -33.59 -2.84 -32.13
C GLN A 164 -33.62 -3.74 -33.37
N LYS A 165 -34.82 -4.13 -33.82
CA LYS A 165 -35.04 -4.59 -35.21
C LYS A 165 -34.92 -3.37 -36.13
N PRO A 166 -34.29 -3.48 -37.31
CA PRO A 166 -34.33 -2.40 -38.30
C PRO A 166 -35.78 -2.15 -38.74
N LYS A 167 -36.25 -0.91 -38.59
CA LYS A 167 -37.53 -0.43 -39.14
C LYS A 167 -37.40 -0.31 -40.67
N PRO A 168 -38.42 -0.73 -41.45
CA PRO A 168 -38.38 -0.62 -42.89
C PRO A 168 -38.42 0.85 -43.36
N ASP A 169 -37.66 1.08 -44.42
CA ASP A 169 -37.44 2.31 -45.17
C ASP A 169 -38.74 3.06 -45.52
N GLN A 170 -38.89 4.29 -44.99
CA GLN A 170 -40.03 5.17 -45.24
C GLN A 170 -39.86 6.08 -46.47
N THR A 171 -38.75 5.99 -47.22
CA THR A 171 -38.59 6.82 -48.43
C THR A 171 -39.50 6.39 -49.59
N LYS A 172 -40.17 5.23 -49.52
CA LYS A 172 -41.12 4.77 -50.54
C LYS A 172 -42.56 5.33 -50.44
N TYR A 173 -42.94 6.03 -49.37
CA TYR A 173 -44.34 6.51 -49.21
C TYR A 173 -44.57 7.98 -49.59
N VAL A 174 -43.51 8.76 -49.84
CA VAL A 174 -43.65 10.18 -50.21
C VAL A 174 -43.76 10.40 -51.73
N GLN A 175 -43.26 9.47 -52.56
CA GLN A 175 -43.36 9.63 -54.03
C GLN A 175 -44.72 9.24 -54.63
N LYS A 176 -45.50 8.36 -53.97
CA LYS A 176 -46.81 7.92 -54.52
C LYS A 176 -47.94 8.96 -54.35
N LYS A 177 -47.74 10.01 -53.55
CA LYS A 177 -48.76 11.05 -53.30
C LYS A 177 -48.61 12.30 -54.20
N ARG A 178 -47.65 12.31 -55.14
CA ARG A 178 -47.47 13.37 -56.15
C ARG A 178 -47.98 13.02 -57.55
N GLN A 179 -48.57 11.84 -57.76
CA GLN A 179 -49.16 11.46 -59.05
C GLN A 179 -50.69 11.53 -59.10
N PHE A 180 -51.32 12.16 -58.11
CA PHE A 180 -52.79 12.37 -58.07
C PHE A 180 -53.17 13.81 -57.68
N LYS A 181 -52.35 14.78 -58.07
CA LYS A 181 -52.70 16.20 -58.02
C LYS A 181 -52.16 16.92 -59.24
#